data_AF-A0A2G5CWB8-F1
#
_entry.id   AF-A0A2G5CWB8-F1
#
_cell.length_a   1.000
_cell.length_b   1.000
_cell.length_c   1.000
_cell.angle_alpha   90.00
_cell.angle_beta   90.00
_cell.angle_gamma   90.00
#
_symmetry.space_group_name_H-M   'P 1'
#
loop_
_entity.id
_entity.type
_entity.pdbx_description
1 polymer ?
#
loop_
_entity_poly.entity_id
_entity_poly.type
_entity_poly.pdbx_seq_one_letter_code
_entity_poly.pdbx_strand_id
1 'polypeptide(L)'
;MVAMMTSFICTSTLPSSHTKNSNFSSTTQTSITTQSKRRVMFSVKCLQGPSSQNTKEEEEEETKAESLISNSTLSQSSISTYNWCAGIGAVGFLETGYLTYLKITGTDAFCPIGGGSCTDILNSDYATVFGVPLPIIGMTAYGLVSSLGLLLARKSFPSGLGEANGRLILLGITTSMATASGYFLYLLSTKFAGASCSYCFLSIALSFTLFIAMLKDLGWQEIKNVVGLQILVAGLVIAALNTSYNTSQPVVANFGDVYLPFYETTIEKPSSPLALSLAQHLRSVGAKMYGAFWCSHCLEQKQMFGYEAAKMLDYVECFPKGVFKGTKMDKACSAVGIEGFPTWVINGQVLSGEKDFTELAKLSGFSLEDVEPS
;
A
#
# COMPACT_ATOMS: atom_id res chain seq x y z
N MET A 1 25.65 9.14 -12.40
CA MET A 1 26.18 9.15 -11.02
C MET A 1 25.36 8.14 -10.23
N VAL A 2 25.69 6.85 -10.41
CA VAL A 2 24.94 5.69 -9.90
C VAL A 2 25.97 4.66 -9.46
N ALA A 3 26.02 4.38 -8.16
CA ALA A 3 26.66 3.26 -7.44
C ALA A 3 26.61 3.69 -5.95
N MET A 4 26.22 2.93 -4.93
CA MET A 4 26.29 1.50 -4.66
C MET A 4 25.25 1.16 -3.59
N MET A 5 24.61 0.01 -3.70
CA MET A 5 24.21 -0.81 -2.55
C MET A 5 24.27 -2.27 -3.00
N THR A 6 25.10 -3.08 -2.35
CA THR A 6 24.73 -4.42 -1.83
C THR A 6 25.96 -5.18 -1.32
N SER A 7 25.70 -5.98 -0.28
CA SER A 7 26.44 -7.16 0.17
C SER A 7 27.62 -6.97 1.13
N PHE A 8 27.36 -7.26 2.41
CA PHE A 8 28.35 -7.86 3.30
C PHE A 8 27.77 -9.12 3.95
N ILE A 9 28.36 -10.25 3.54
CA ILE A 9 28.26 -11.58 4.13
C ILE A 9 29.24 -11.64 5.30
N CYS A 10 28.79 -12.21 6.41
CA CYS A 10 29.56 -12.39 7.63
C CYS A 10 30.30 -13.74 7.58
N THR A 11 31.63 -13.72 7.53
CA THR A 11 32.47 -14.89 7.84
C THR A 11 33.60 -14.46 8.77
N SER A 12 33.61 -15.06 9.95
CA SER A 12 34.58 -14.88 11.03
C SER A 12 35.93 -15.52 10.70
N THR A 13 37.01 -14.75 10.82
CA THR A 13 38.40 -15.24 10.84
C THR A 13 39.10 -14.86 12.15
N LEU A 14 39.69 -15.87 12.79
CA LEU A 14 40.67 -15.81 13.89
C LEU A 14 41.79 -14.79 13.66
N PRO A 15 42.40 -14.24 14.73
CA PRO A 15 43.78 -13.83 14.70
C PRO A 15 44.70 -14.86 15.39
N SER A 16 45.73 -15.26 14.66
CA SER A 16 46.93 -15.94 15.15
C SER A 16 48.01 -14.88 15.38
N SER A 17 48.66 -14.86 16.54
CA SER A 17 49.89 -14.11 16.78
C SER A 17 50.94 -15.00 17.46
N HIS A 18 52.14 -15.03 16.88
CA HIS A 18 53.29 -15.79 17.35
C HIS A 18 54.44 -14.85 17.76
N THR A 19 54.94 -15.07 18.98
CA THR A 19 56.34 -15.02 19.48
C THR A 19 57.14 -13.71 19.54
N LYS A 20 57.58 -13.33 20.76
CA LYS A 20 58.94 -13.58 21.32
C LYS A 20 59.09 -13.12 22.80
N ASN A 21 59.73 -13.99 23.61
CA ASN A 21 60.65 -13.84 24.77
C ASN A 21 60.59 -12.58 25.68
N SER A 22 60.82 -12.61 27.00
CA SER A 22 61.46 -13.58 27.94
C SER A 22 61.23 -13.17 29.41
N ASN A 23 61.49 -14.14 30.32
CA ASN A 23 61.93 -14.02 31.72
C ASN A 23 60.91 -13.99 32.89
N PHE A 24 60.90 -15.12 33.62
CA PHE A 24 61.27 -15.27 35.04
C PHE A 24 60.18 -15.74 36.03
N SER A 25 60.44 -16.95 36.56
CA SER A 25 60.20 -17.46 37.92
C SER A 25 58.75 -17.55 38.43
N SER A 26 58.16 -18.74 38.50
CA SER A 26 58.43 -19.88 39.43
C SER A 26 57.29 -19.95 40.45
N THR A 27 56.51 -21.04 40.43
CA THR A 27 56.24 -21.94 41.57
C THR A 27 55.01 -22.80 41.23
N THR A 28 55.32 -24.04 40.84
CA THR A 28 54.75 -25.30 41.35
C THR A 28 53.24 -25.35 41.66
N GLN A 29 52.47 -26.02 40.80
CA GLN A 29 51.51 -27.07 41.21
C GLN A 29 51.11 -27.94 39.99
N THR A 30 51.83 -29.05 39.83
CA THR A 30 51.34 -30.34 39.26
C THR A 30 50.13 -30.84 40.05
N SER A 31 49.19 -31.65 39.56
CA SER A 31 48.79 -32.19 38.26
C SER A 31 47.57 -33.10 38.56
N ILE A 32 46.57 -33.12 37.67
CA ILE A 32 45.89 -34.32 37.11
C ILE A 32 45.26 -35.29 38.18
N THR A 33 43.97 -35.66 38.19
CA THR A 33 43.30 -36.49 37.17
C THR A 33 41.84 -36.81 37.56
N THR A 34 41.01 -37.04 36.52
CA THR A 34 39.86 -37.98 36.42
C THR A 34 38.55 -37.65 37.15
N GLN A 35 37.54 -37.21 36.40
CA GLN A 35 36.48 -38.02 35.74
C GLN A 35 35.51 -38.70 36.71
N SER A 36 34.26 -38.25 36.70
CA SER A 36 33.12 -39.08 37.12
C SER A 36 31.99 -39.00 36.09
N LYS A 37 31.45 -40.19 35.80
CA LYS A 37 30.45 -40.52 34.78
C LYS A 37 29.03 -40.18 35.25
N ARG A 38 28.25 -39.63 34.33
CA ARG A 38 26.89 -40.04 33.89
C ARG A 38 25.96 -40.70 34.93
N ARG A 39 24.76 -40.13 35.14
CA ARG A 39 23.47 -40.82 34.89
C ARG A 39 22.26 -39.88 35.04
N VAL A 40 21.31 -40.07 34.13
CA VAL A 40 19.96 -39.52 34.07
C VAL A 40 19.05 -40.27 35.06
N MET A 41 18.12 -39.57 35.72
CA MET A 41 16.91 -40.20 36.27
C MET A 41 15.74 -39.21 36.33
N PHE A 42 14.62 -39.63 35.72
CA PHE A 42 13.28 -39.05 35.81
C PHE A 42 12.69 -39.26 37.22
N SER A 43 11.78 -38.38 37.64
CA SER A 43 10.93 -38.61 38.82
C SER A 43 9.46 -38.47 38.45
N VAL A 44 8.69 -39.53 38.73
CA VAL A 44 7.23 -39.57 38.73
C VAL A 44 6.81 -40.34 39.98
N LYS A 45 5.86 -39.79 40.76
CA LYS A 45 4.89 -40.59 41.55
C LYS A 45 3.72 -39.76 42.08
N CYS A 46 2.50 -40.21 41.74
CA CYS A 46 1.25 -40.06 42.51
C CYS A 46 1.28 -41.05 43.72
N LEU A 47 0.36 -41.17 44.70
CA LEU A 47 -1.06 -40.83 44.96
C LEU A 47 -1.35 -41.26 46.44
N GLN A 48 -2.29 -40.66 47.21
CA GLN A 48 -3.29 -41.30 48.13
C GLN A 48 -3.92 -40.33 49.18
N GLY A 49 -5.25 -40.40 49.37
CA GLY A 49 -6.01 -39.95 50.58
C GLY A 49 -6.59 -41.16 51.35
N PRO A 50 -7.71 -41.10 52.11
CA PRO A 50 -8.36 -40.03 52.92
C PRO A 50 -8.68 -40.48 54.40
N SER A 51 -9.24 -39.60 55.26
CA SER A 51 -9.96 -40.02 56.50
C SER A 51 -10.95 -38.96 57.08
N SER A 52 -12.22 -39.37 57.27
CA SER A 52 -13.20 -39.15 58.38
C SER A 52 -13.39 -37.74 59.01
N GLN A 53 -14.56 -37.18 59.39
CA GLN A 53 -15.91 -37.71 59.73
C GLN A 53 -16.95 -36.53 59.89
N ASN A 54 -18.20 -36.72 59.42
CA ASN A 54 -19.54 -36.38 59.99
C ASN A 54 -19.93 -35.04 60.68
N THR A 55 -20.95 -34.34 60.14
CA THR A 55 -22.34 -34.07 60.71
C THR A 55 -22.91 -32.65 60.40
N LYS A 56 -23.98 -32.64 59.58
CA LYS A 56 -25.27 -31.88 59.51
C LYS A 56 -25.51 -30.42 60.00
N GLU A 57 -26.44 -29.78 59.26
CA GLU A 57 -27.40 -28.66 59.58
C GLU A 57 -26.80 -27.26 59.77
N GLU A 58 -27.41 -26.11 59.45
CA GLU A 58 -28.48 -25.59 58.58
C GLU A 58 -28.29 -24.04 58.63
N GLU A 59 -28.58 -23.34 57.53
CA GLU A 59 -28.92 -21.90 57.35
C GLU A 59 -28.14 -20.70 57.97
N GLU A 60 -28.13 -19.64 57.13
CA GLU A 60 -28.02 -18.18 57.38
C GLU A 60 -26.68 -17.45 57.63
N GLU A 61 -26.35 -16.65 56.60
CA GLU A 61 -25.99 -15.22 56.60
C GLU A 61 -24.59 -14.71 57.02
N GLU A 62 -24.05 -13.99 56.03
CA GLU A 62 -23.19 -12.80 56.07
C GLU A 62 -21.68 -12.85 56.36
N THR A 63 -21.01 -12.18 55.41
CA THR A 63 -19.75 -11.44 55.48
C THR A 63 -18.41 -12.16 55.32
N LYS A 64 -17.83 -11.85 54.13
CA LYS A 64 -16.48 -11.27 53.97
C LYS A 64 -15.31 -12.26 53.87
N ALA A 65 -15.00 -12.62 52.63
CA ALA A 65 -13.62 -12.77 52.18
C ALA A 65 -13.52 -12.58 50.67
N GLU A 66 -13.32 -11.32 50.25
CA GLU A 66 -12.49 -11.04 49.09
C GLU A 66 -11.11 -11.68 49.32
N SER A 67 -10.66 -12.50 48.37
CA SER A 67 -9.37 -12.36 47.69
C SER A 67 -8.96 -13.68 47.03
N LEU A 68 -8.30 -13.54 45.88
CA LEU A 68 -7.51 -14.56 45.15
C LEU A 68 -8.12 -15.26 43.93
N ILE A 69 -9.01 -14.63 43.15
CA ILE A 69 -9.10 -14.96 41.71
C ILE A 69 -9.42 -13.71 40.88
N SER A 70 -8.43 -12.86 40.62
CA SER A 70 -8.50 -11.82 39.58
C SER A 70 -7.10 -11.32 39.24
N ASN A 71 -6.28 -12.17 38.63
CA ASN A 71 -5.03 -11.73 37.97
C ASN A 71 -4.71 -12.52 36.69
N SER A 72 -5.58 -13.44 36.24
CA SER A 72 -5.36 -14.26 35.04
C SER A 72 -6.05 -13.73 33.77
N THR A 73 -7.04 -12.84 33.89
CA THR A 73 -7.84 -12.35 32.76
C THR A 73 -7.14 -11.27 31.91
N LEU A 74 -6.21 -10.50 32.47
CA LEU A 74 -5.48 -9.45 31.75
C LEU A 74 -4.36 -10.00 30.85
N SER A 75 -3.67 -11.08 31.28
CA SER A 75 -2.52 -11.60 30.52
C SER A 75 -2.91 -12.46 29.30
N GLN A 76 -4.08 -13.11 29.33
CA GLN A 76 -4.54 -13.99 28.26
C GLN A 76 -5.24 -13.23 27.11
N SER A 77 -5.84 -12.07 27.43
CA SER A 77 -6.49 -11.19 26.46
C SER A 77 -5.47 -10.53 25.50
N SER A 78 -4.36 -10.01 26.03
CA SER A 78 -3.39 -9.27 25.20
C SER A 78 -2.61 -10.15 24.23
N ILE A 79 -2.28 -11.40 24.62
CA ILE A 79 -1.63 -12.38 23.71
C ILE A 79 -2.56 -12.71 22.53
N SER A 80 -3.87 -12.83 22.79
CA SER A 80 -4.86 -13.05 21.74
C SER A 80 -4.91 -11.87 20.76
N THR A 81 -4.97 -10.63 21.27
CA THR A 81 -5.00 -9.42 20.44
C THR A 81 -3.78 -9.31 19.52
N TYR A 82 -2.57 -9.54 20.03
CA TYR A 82 -1.35 -9.41 19.21
C TYR A 82 -1.26 -10.48 18.12
N ASN A 83 -1.74 -11.70 18.37
CA ASN A 83 -1.86 -12.74 17.34
C ASN A 83 -2.86 -12.36 16.25
N TRP A 84 -4.00 -11.76 16.63
CA TRP A 84 -4.96 -11.22 15.67
C TRP A 84 -4.36 -10.08 14.84
N CYS A 85 -3.66 -9.13 15.47
CA CYS A 85 -2.94 -8.08 14.77
C CYS A 85 -1.91 -8.65 13.80
N ALA A 86 -1.19 -9.71 14.19
CA ALA A 86 -0.22 -10.39 13.34
C ALA A 86 -0.89 -10.99 12.09
N GLY A 87 -2.02 -11.67 12.26
CA GLY A 87 -2.80 -12.28 11.18
C GLY A 87 -3.41 -11.25 10.23
N ILE A 88 -4.09 -10.23 10.77
CA ILE A 88 -4.71 -9.15 9.98
C ILE A 88 -3.63 -8.36 9.23
N GLY A 89 -2.50 -8.07 9.90
CA GLY A 89 -1.32 -7.46 9.27
C GLY A 89 -0.77 -8.29 8.12
N ALA A 90 -0.71 -9.62 8.25
CA ALA A 90 -0.25 -10.49 7.17
C ALA A 90 -1.21 -10.47 5.95
N VAL A 91 -2.53 -10.43 6.18
CA VAL A 91 -3.51 -10.28 5.10
C VAL A 91 -3.33 -8.96 4.36
N GLY A 92 -3.19 -7.86 5.10
CA GLY A 92 -2.92 -6.53 4.50
C GLY A 92 -1.58 -6.48 3.77
N PHE A 93 -0.55 -7.17 4.25
CA PHE A 93 0.74 -7.28 3.56
C PHE A 93 0.60 -8.01 2.23
N LEU A 94 -0.16 -9.10 2.18
CA LEU A 94 -0.40 -9.84 0.93
C LEU A 94 -1.23 -9.03 -0.07
N GLU A 95 -2.28 -8.35 0.41
CA GLU A 95 -3.10 -7.46 -0.41
C GLU A 95 -2.25 -6.34 -1.04
N THR A 96 -1.53 -5.60 -0.21
CA THR A 96 -0.71 -4.46 -0.67
C THR A 96 0.52 -4.92 -1.46
N GLY A 97 1.04 -6.11 -1.19
CA GLY A 97 2.06 -6.76 -2.00
C GLY A 97 1.55 -7.10 -3.41
N TYR A 98 0.33 -7.61 -3.53
CA TYR A 98 -0.32 -7.84 -4.83
C TYR A 98 -0.52 -6.54 -5.60
N LEU A 99 -1.03 -5.49 -4.96
CA LEU A 99 -1.18 -4.17 -5.61
C LEU A 99 0.17 -3.55 -6.00
N THR A 100 1.20 -3.76 -5.19
CA THR A 100 2.57 -3.32 -5.51
C THR A 100 3.08 -4.03 -6.76
N TYR A 101 2.87 -5.34 -6.86
CA TYR A 101 3.24 -6.11 -8.04
C TYR A 101 2.56 -5.56 -9.30
N LEU A 102 1.23 -5.38 -9.27
CA LEU A 102 0.47 -4.83 -10.40
C LEU A 102 0.97 -3.45 -10.82
N LYS A 103 1.25 -2.57 -9.85
CA LYS A 103 1.72 -1.20 -10.12
C LYS A 103 3.09 -1.19 -10.79
N ILE A 104 3.98 -2.11 -10.43
CA ILE A 104 5.33 -2.21 -10.99
C ILE A 104 5.31 -2.90 -12.37
N THR A 105 4.43 -3.88 -12.59
CA THR A 105 4.31 -4.57 -13.88
C THR A 105 3.44 -3.84 -14.89
N GLY A 106 2.71 -2.80 -14.46
CA GLY A 106 1.75 -2.08 -15.31
C GLY A 106 0.57 -2.95 -15.74
N THR A 107 0.19 -3.93 -14.90
CA THR A 107 -0.91 -4.85 -15.17
C THR A 107 -2.18 -4.35 -14.50
N ASP A 108 -3.31 -4.43 -15.19
CA ASP A 108 -4.60 -4.02 -14.65
C ASP A 108 -5.06 -4.89 -13.48
N ALA A 109 -5.67 -4.26 -12.48
CA ALA A 109 -6.23 -4.95 -11.33
C ALA A 109 -7.57 -5.62 -11.67
N PHE A 110 -7.73 -6.89 -11.31
CA PHE A 110 -9.02 -7.56 -11.41
C PHE A 110 -9.95 -7.10 -10.28
N CYS A 111 -11.01 -6.35 -10.61
CA CYS A 111 -11.96 -5.88 -9.60
C CYS A 111 -13.32 -6.60 -9.68
N PRO A 112 -13.65 -7.45 -8.69
CA PRO A 112 -14.89 -8.23 -8.69
C PRO A 112 -16.15 -7.38 -8.47
N ILE A 113 -15.99 -6.16 -7.94
CA ILE A 113 -17.10 -5.25 -7.63
C ILE A 113 -16.71 -3.87 -8.20
N GLY A 114 -17.35 -3.44 -9.30
CA GLY A 114 -17.15 -2.10 -9.88
C GLY A 114 -16.65 -2.03 -11.33
N GLY A 115 -16.25 -3.15 -11.96
CA GLY A 115 -15.64 -3.10 -13.29
C GLY A 115 -14.25 -2.43 -13.27
N GLY A 116 -13.75 -1.95 -14.41
CA GLY A 116 -12.40 -1.37 -14.55
C GLY A 116 -12.07 -0.18 -13.62
N SER A 117 -13.03 0.36 -12.86
CA SER A 117 -12.86 1.57 -12.04
C SER A 117 -11.73 1.52 -10.99
N CYS A 118 -11.30 0.31 -10.57
CA CYS A 118 -10.14 0.18 -9.70
C CYS A 118 -8.83 0.55 -10.38
N THR A 119 -8.68 0.24 -11.67
CA THR A 119 -7.44 0.53 -12.39
C THR A 119 -7.24 2.04 -12.48
N ASP A 120 -8.32 2.79 -12.72
CA ASP A 120 -8.32 4.25 -12.72
C ASP A 120 -7.86 4.83 -11.37
N ILE A 121 -8.40 4.29 -10.26
CA ILE A 121 -8.04 4.72 -8.91
C ILE A 121 -6.57 4.37 -8.59
N LEU A 122 -6.14 3.16 -8.90
CA LEU A 122 -4.78 2.67 -8.65
C LEU A 122 -3.73 3.32 -9.58
N ASN A 123 -4.16 3.89 -10.70
CA ASN A 123 -3.30 4.62 -11.63
C ASN A 123 -3.39 6.15 -11.53
N SER A 124 -4.32 6.67 -10.73
CA SER A 124 -4.43 8.10 -10.44
C SER A 124 -3.20 8.67 -9.69
N ASP A 125 -3.08 9.99 -9.68
CA ASP A 125 -2.07 10.72 -8.91
C ASP A 125 -2.14 10.41 -7.39
N TYR A 126 -3.33 10.06 -6.90
CA TYR A 126 -3.55 9.68 -5.50
C TYR A 126 -2.99 8.29 -5.14
N ALA A 127 -2.53 7.51 -6.12
CA ALA A 127 -1.86 6.24 -5.90
C ALA A 127 -0.37 6.39 -5.54
N THR A 128 0.15 7.62 -5.45
CA THR A 128 1.52 7.91 -5.05
C THR A 128 1.58 8.96 -3.95
N VAL A 129 2.44 8.75 -2.96
CA VAL A 129 2.69 9.70 -1.86
C VAL A 129 4.17 10.05 -1.89
N PHE A 130 4.50 11.34 -2.05
CA PHE A 130 5.87 11.81 -2.28
C PHE A 130 6.60 11.07 -3.42
N GLY A 131 5.88 10.69 -4.47
CA GLY A 131 6.40 9.93 -5.62
C GLY A 131 6.62 8.43 -5.36
N VAL A 132 6.35 7.94 -4.14
CA VAL A 132 6.40 6.53 -3.80
C VAL A 132 5.02 5.91 -3.99
N PRO A 133 4.89 4.77 -4.70
CA PRO A 133 3.63 4.05 -4.78
C PRO A 133 3.03 3.76 -3.41
N LEU A 134 1.79 4.21 -3.20
CA LEU A 134 1.01 3.96 -1.99
C LEU A 134 0.97 2.47 -1.57
N PRO A 135 0.82 1.48 -2.49
CA PRO A 135 0.81 0.08 -2.06
C PRO A 135 2.14 -0.39 -1.46
N ILE A 136 3.29 0.22 -1.81
CA ILE A 136 4.57 -0.08 -1.16
C ILE A 136 4.57 0.42 0.29
N ILE A 137 4.05 1.63 0.51
CA ILE A 137 3.89 2.18 1.86
C ILE A 137 2.97 1.28 2.68
N GLY A 138 1.84 0.86 2.11
CA GLY A 138 0.93 -0.10 2.73
C GLY A 138 1.62 -1.42 3.08
N MET A 139 2.39 -1.99 2.15
CA MET A 139 3.13 -3.23 2.35
C MET A 139 4.11 -3.12 3.53
N THR A 140 4.85 -2.01 3.62
CA THR A 140 5.76 -1.80 4.75
C THR A 140 5.00 -1.64 6.07
N ALA A 141 3.91 -0.87 6.11
CA ALA A 141 3.13 -0.64 7.32
C ALA A 141 2.48 -1.93 7.85
N TYR A 142 1.80 -2.69 6.98
CA TYR A 142 1.19 -3.98 7.34
C TYR A 142 2.23 -5.03 7.74
N GLY A 143 3.40 -5.05 7.08
CA GLY A 143 4.53 -5.91 7.46
C GLY A 143 5.10 -5.58 8.85
N LEU A 144 5.20 -4.28 9.18
CA LEU A 144 5.61 -3.84 10.52
C LEU A 144 4.58 -4.22 11.59
N VAL A 145 3.29 -4.06 11.31
CA VAL A 145 2.22 -4.52 12.22
C VAL A 145 2.31 -6.04 12.42
N SER A 146 2.48 -6.80 11.35
CA SER A 146 2.54 -8.26 11.41
C SER A 146 3.75 -8.76 12.23
N SER A 147 4.92 -8.19 11.97
CA SER A 147 6.15 -8.52 12.68
C SER A 147 6.10 -8.10 14.16
N LEU A 148 5.69 -6.87 14.47
CA LEU A 148 5.56 -6.40 15.86
C LEU A 148 4.50 -7.20 16.63
N GLY A 149 3.36 -7.49 16.01
CA GLY A 149 2.33 -8.35 16.60
C GLY A 149 2.87 -9.73 16.96
N LEU A 150 3.68 -10.33 16.08
CA LEU A 150 4.31 -11.62 16.34
C LEU A 150 5.37 -11.56 17.45
N LEU A 151 6.19 -10.50 17.47
CA LEU A 151 7.22 -10.29 18.50
C LEU A 151 6.59 -10.10 19.89
N LEU A 152 5.52 -9.31 19.96
CA LEU A 152 4.73 -9.07 21.19
C LEU A 152 4.03 -10.36 21.65
N ALA A 153 3.42 -11.11 20.72
CA ALA A 153 2.75 -12.37 21.04
C ALA A 153 3.73 -13.44 21.55
N ARG A 154 4.94 -13.51 20.99
CA ARG A 154 6.00 -14.46 21.40
C ARG A 154 6.81 -13.99 22.61
N LYS A 155 6.60 -12.75 23.08
CA LYS A 155 7.45 -12.07 24.07
C LYS A 155 8.94 -12.13 23.71
N SER A 156 9.25 -12.22 22.41
CA SER A 156 10.60 -12.37 21.89
C SER A 156 11.12 -11.00 21.47
N PHE A 157 11.58 -10.21 22.45
CA PHE A 157 12.05 -8.86 22.19
C PHE A 157 13.54 -8.84 21.84
N PRO A 158 13.95 -8.10 20.79
CA PRO A 158 15.36 -7.75 20.60
C PRO A 158 15.88 -6.98 21.82
N SER A 159 17.16 -7.15 22.15
CA SER A 159 17.84 -6.47 23.25
C SER A 159 17.68 -4.95 23.14
N GLY A 160 16.69 -4.37 23.84
CA GLY A 160 16.42 -2.93 23.84
C GLY A 160 14.94 -2.52 23.66
N LEU A 161 14.07 -3.39 23.14
CA LEU A 161 12.65 -3.07 22.94
C LEU A 161 11.78 -3.69 24.05
N GLY A 162 11.36 -2.91 25.05
CA GLY A 162 10.42 -3.38 26.07
C GLY A 162 9.00 -3.60 25.53
N GLU A 163 8.20 -4.44 26.21
CA GLU A 163 6.81 -4.74 25.85
C GLU A 163 5.94 -3.48 25.76
N ALA A 164 6.10 -2.55 26.71
CA ALA A 164 5.40 -1.26 26.72
C ALA A 164 5.73 -0.39 25.49
N ASN A 165 7.01 -0.35 25.10
CA ASN A 165 7.46 0.40 23.92
C ASN A 165 6.93 -0.24 22.63
N GLY A 166 6.99 -1.57 22.54
CA GLY A 166 6.44 -2.30 21.40
C GLY A 166 4.93 -2.07 21.22
N ARG A 167 4.18 -2.07 22.33
CA ARG A 167 2.74 -1.76 22.34
C ARG A 167 2.45 -0.33 21.90
N LEU A 168 3.24 0.65 22.37
CA LEU A 168 3.09 2.06 21.99
C LEU A 168 3.42 2.29 20.51
N ILE A 169 4.47 1.65 20.00
CA ILE A 169 4.83 1.70 18.57
C ILE A 169 3.73 1.07 17.72
N LEU A 170 3.24 -0.12 18.11
CA LEU A 170 2.15 -0.79 17.40
C LEU A 170 0.90 0.08 17.35
N LEU A 171 0.51 0.69 18.48
CA LEU A 171 -0.60 1.63 18.53
C LEU A 171 -0.38 2.81 17.57
N GLY A 172 0.79 3.46 17.62
CA GLY A 172 1.12 4.58 16.72
C GLY A 172 1.04 4.21 15.24
N ILE A 173 1.52 3.02 14.85
CA ILE A 173 1.40 2.52 13.47
C ILE A 173 -0.06 2.28 13.11
N THR A 174 -0.85 1.61 13.96
CA THR A 174 -2.27 1.36 13.63
C THR A 174 -3.10 2.65 13.55
N THR A 175 -2.80 3.66 14.37
CA THR A 175 -3.43 4.97 14.28
C THR A 175 -3.06 5.69 13.00
N SER A 176 -1.78 5.65 12.59
CA SER A 176 -1.36 6.29 11.34
C SER A 176 -2.03 5.63 10.13
N MET A 177 -2.12 4.31 10.12
CA MET A 177 -2.82 3.54 9.07
C MET A 177 -4.31 3.83 9.02
N ALA A 178 -5.00 3.87 10.18
CA ALA A 178 -6.42 4.21 10.24
C ALA A 178 -6.68 5.65 9.82
N THR A 179 -5.82 6.59 10.20
CA THR A 179 -5.91 8.00 9.79
C THR A 179 -5.73 8.14 8.27
N ALA A 180 -4.70 7.51 7.71
CA ALA A 180 -4.46 7.51 6.27
C ALA A 180 -5.63 6.86 5.51
N SER A 181 -6.15 5.74 6.01
CA SER A 181 -7.32 5.06 5.44
C SER A 181 -8.58 5.93 5.45
N GLY A 182 -8.82 6.67 6.54
CA GLY A 182 -9.91 7.65 6.61
C GLY A 182 -9.74 8.79 5.60
N TYR A 183 -8.51 9.27 5.40
CA TYR A 183 -8.20 10.26 4.37
C TYR A 183 -8.44 9.73 2.95
N PHE A 184 -8.01 8.48 2.67
CA PHE A 184 -8.26 7.86 1.36
C PHE A 184 -9.74 7.58 1.11
N LEU A 185 -10.49 7.17 2.14
CA LEU A 185 -11.94 7.05 2.04
C LEU A 185 -12.60 8.41 1.71
N TYR A 186 -12.13 9.50 2.31
CA TYR A 186 -12.57 10.85 1.97
C TYR A 186 -12.27 11.21 0.51
N LEU A 187 -11.06 10.90 0.01
CA LEU A 187 -10.71 11.12 -1.40
C LEU A 187 -11.58 10.27 -2.35
N LEU A 188 -11.78 8.99 -2.05
CA LEU A 188 -12.65 8.12 -2.85
C LEU A 188 -14.07 8.68 -2.95
N SER A 189 -14.62 9.17 -1.83
CA SER A 189 -15.96 9.73 -1.79
C SER A 189 -16.10 11.08 -2.50
N THR A 190 -15.03 11.87 -2.61
CA THR A 190 -15.11 13.26 -3.11
C THR A 190 -14.52 13.45 -4.50
N LYS A 191 -13.45 12.72 -4.84
CA LYS A 191 -12.73 12.85 -6.11
C LYS A 191 -13.15 11.79 -7.14
N PHE A 192 -13.61 10.63 -6.68
CA PHE A 192 -13.95 9.49 -7.53
C PHE A 192 -15.44 9.12 -7.38
N ALA A 193 -16.30 10.13 -7.32
CA ALA A 193 -17.74 9.91 -7.19
C ALA A 193 -18.26 9.02 -8.32
N GLY A 194 -18.82 7.86 -7.97
CA GLY A 194 -19.36 6.87 -8.92
C GLY A 194 -18.41 5.70 -9.25
N ALA A 195 -17.14 5.77 -8.84
CA ALA A 195 -16.19 4.67 -8.96
C ALA A 195 -16.07 3.92 -7.62
N SER A 196 -15.80 2.61 -7.68
CA SER A 196 -15.59 1.78 -6.49
C SER A 196 -14.31 0.96 -6.62
N CYS A 197 -13.57 0.83 -5.52
CA CYS A 197 -12.33 0.06 -5.46
C CYS A 197 -12.39 -0.96 -4.34
N SER A 198 -12.62 -2.23 -4.68
CA SER A 198 -12.77 -3.32 -3.69
C SER A 198 -11.51 -3.51 -2.83
N TYR A 199 -10.33 -3.39 -3.43
CA TYR A 199 -9.05 -3.44 -2.69
C TYR A 199 -8.90 -2.25 -1.73
N CYS A 200 -9.27 -1.05 -2.15
CA CYS A 200 -9.19 0.13 -1.31
C CYS A 200 -10.10 -0.01 -0.07
N PHE A 201 -11.33 -0.51 -0.26
CA PHE A 201 -12.26 -0.79 0.84
C PHE A 201 -11.78 -1.91 1.76
N LEU A 202 -11.16 -2.97 1.21
CA LEU A 202 -10.57 -4.04 2.01
C LEU A 202 -9.45 -3.50 2.90
N SER A 203 -8.49 -2.74 2.34
CA SER A 203 -7.43 -2.11 3.12
C SER A 203 -7.95 -1.13 4.18
N ILE A 204 -9.01 -0.36 3.88
CA ILE A 204 -9.69 0.48 4.88
C ILE A 204 -10.22 -0.39 6.02
N ALA A 205 -10.95 -1.46 5.72
CA ALA A 205 -11.52 -2.36 6.73
C ALA A 205 -10.42 -3.00 7.61
N LEU A 206 -9.32 -3.44 7.01
CA LEU A 206 -8.18 -4.03 7.74
C LEU A 206 -7.54 -3.00 8.69
N SER A 207 -7.27 -1.78 8.21
CA SER A 207 -6.66 -0.71 9.02
C SER A 207 -7.53 -0.28 10.21
N PHE A 208 -8.84 -0.09 10.00
CA PHE A 208 -9.76 0.24 11.09
C PHE A 208 -9.91 -0.92 12.09
N THR A 209 -9.92 -2.17 11.63
CA THR A 209 -10.00 -3.34 12.50
C THR A 209 -8.77 -3.44 13.42
N LEU A 210 -7.57 -3.22 12.88
CA LEU A 210 -6.33 -3.19 13.66
C LEU A 210 -6.36 -2.09 14.73
N PHE A 211 -6.79 -0.88 14.37
CA PHE A 211 -6.89 0.23 15.31
C PHE A 211 -7.90 -0.05 16.43
N ILE A 212 -9.08 -0.58 16.09
CA ILE A 212 -10.10 -0.95 17.09
C ILE A 212 -9.60 -2.07 18.01
N ALA A 213 -8.88 -3.05 17.48
CA ALA A 213 -8.27 -4.12 18.29
C ALA A 213 -7.29 -3.54 19.31
N MET A 214 -6.45 -2.58 18.89
CA MET A 214 -5.52 -1.90 19.80
C MET A 214 -6.23 -1.02 20.84
N LEU A 215 -7.28 -0.28 20.46
CA LEU A 215 -8.05 0.52 21.41
C LEU A 215 -8.70 -0.34 22.51
N LYS A 216 -9.21 -1.52 22.15
CA LYS A 216 -9.81 -2.46 23.12
C LYS A 216 -8.78 -3.01 24.09
N ASP A 217 -7.54 -3.19 23.66
CA ASP A 217 -6.47 -3.70 24.50
C ASP A 217 -5.99 -2.65 25.52
N LEU A 218 -5.90 -1.36 25.16
CA LEU A 218 -5.31 -0.31 26.01
C LEU A 218 -6.11 0.04 27.28
N GLY A 219 -7.42 -0.17 27.31
CA GLY A 219 -8.25 0.21 28.45
C GLY A 219 -8.41 1.73 28.62
N TRP A 220 -9.51 2.16 29.23
CA TRP A 220 -9.93 3.57 29.26
C TRP A 220 -8.97 4.53 29.99
N GLN A 221 -8.23 4.04 30.99
CA GLN A 221 -7.29 4.88 31.75
C GLN A 221 -6.04 5.19 30.93
N GLU A 222 -5.47 4.19 30.26
CA GLU A 222 -4.29 4.36 29.42
C GLU A 222 -4.59 5.21 28.18
N ILE A 223 -5.79 5.05 27.60
CA ILE A 223 -6.26 5.86 26.46
C ILE A 223 -6.16 7.35 26.75
N LYS A 224 -6.55 7.80 27.95
CA LYS A 224 -6.48 9.23 28.32
C LYS A 224 -5.04 9.76 28.32
N ASN A 225 -4.07 8.92 28.67
CA ASN A 225 -2.67 9.30 28.71
C ASN A 225 -2.05 9.35 27.31
N VAL A 226 -2.48 8.47 26.40
CA VAL A 226 -1.92 8.38 25.03
C VAL A 226 -2.69 9.18 23.99
N VAL A 227 -3.91 9.65 24.28
CA VAL A 227 -4.76 10.34 23.29
C VAL A 227 -4.10 11.57 22.69
N GLY A 228 -3.37 12.36 23.49
CA GLY A 228 -2.65 13.53 23.00
C GLY A 228 -1.59 13.17 21.95
N LEU A 229 -0.86 12.08 22.19
CA LEU A 229 0.12 11.54 21.24
C LEU A 229 -0.56 11.01 19.98
N GLN A 230 -1.70 10.31 20.11
CA GLN A 230 -2.43 9.79 18.96
C GLN A 230 -3.03 10.90 18.08
N ILE A 231 -3.55 11.97 18.69
CA ILE A 231 -4.03 13.16 17.96
C ILE A 231 -2.87 13.83 17.23
N LEU A 232 -1.70 13.94 17.87
CA LEU A 232 -0.49 14.46 17.22
C LEU A 232 -0.10 13.62 16.00
N VAL A 233 -0.04 12.29 16.15
CA VAL A 233 0.27 11.36 15.04
C VAL A 233 -0.75 11.50 13.92
N ALA A 234 -2.04 11.53 14.23
CA ALA A 234 -3.10 11.70 13.22
C ALA A 234 -2.97 13.04 12.50
N GLY A 235 -2.73 14.14 13.24
CA GLY A 235 -2.49 15.46 12.68
C GLY A 235 -1.28 15.50 11.75
N LEU A 236 -0.17 14.85 12.12
CA LEU A 236 1.03 14.73 11.28
C LEU A 236 0.76 13.93 10.01
N VAL A 237 0.02 12.83 10.10
CA VAL A 237 -0.35 12.01 8.93
C VAL A 237 -1.23 12.83 7.98
N ILE A 238 -2.25 13.51 8.48
CA ILE A 238 -3.12 14.37 7.67
C ILE A 238 -2.31 15.51 7.04
N ALA A 239 -1.43 16.17 7.80
CA ALA A 239 -0.56 17.22 7.28
C ALA A 239 0.39 16.69 6.20
N ALA A 240 0.98 15.52 6.39
CA ALA A 240 1.86 14.87 5.42
C ALA A 240 1.12 14.49 4.14
N LEU A 241 -0.08 13.89 4.25
CA LEU A 241 -0.90 13.53 3.09
C LEU A 241 -1.40 14.78 2.35
N ASN A 242 -1.86 15.80 3.07
CA ASN A 242 -2.23 17.08 2.45
C ASN A 242 -1.03 17.72 1.77
N THR A 243 0.15 17.73 2.40
CA THR A 243 1.36 18.28 1.78
C THR A 243 1.69 17.49 0.53
N SER A 244 1.69 16.15 0.61
CA SER A 244 1.91 15.28 -0.53
C SER A 244 0.93 15.61 -1.65
N TYR A 245 -0.38 15.62 -1.42
CA TYR A 245 -1.36 15.79 -2.51
C TYR A 245 -1.56 17.24 -2.96
N ASN A 246 -1.22 18.23 -2.14
CA ASN A 246 -1.15 19.62 -2.58
C ASN A 246 0.13 19.90 -3.38
N THR A 247 1.24 19.20 -3.07
CA THR A 247 2.50 19.28 -3.83
C THR A 247 2.54 18.33 -5.03
N SER A 248 1.76 17.24 -4.99
CA SER A 248 1.49 16.27 -6.06
C SER A 248 0.26 16.64 -6.87
N GLN A 249 -0.20 17.90 -6.80
CA GLN A 249 -0.62 18.46 -8.07
C GLN A 249 0.59 18.26 -9.01
N PRO A 250 0.40 17.75 -10.25
CA PRO A 250 1.46 17.83 -11.25
C PRO A 250 1.98 19.25 -11.22
N VAL A 251 3.24 19.50 -11.54
CA VAL A 251 3.83 20.84 -11.68
C VAL A 251 2.83 21.81 -12.34
N VAL A 252 2.02 22.43 -11.51
CA VAL A 252 0.93 23.35 -11.77
C VAL A 252 0.98 24.15 -10.49
N ALA A 253 1.90 25.10 -10.51
CA ALA A 253 2.10 26.07 -9.47
C ALA A 253 0.76 26.65 -9.00
N ASN A 254 0.68 26.95 -7.70
CA ASN A 254 -0.20 27.94 -7.08
C ASN A 254 -1.25 28.55 -8.03
N PHE A 255 -2.53 28.27 -7.75
CA PHE A 255 -3.71 28.95 -8.32
C PHE A 255 -3.78 30.45 -7.95
N GLY A 256 -2.73 31.17 -8.36
CA GLY A 256 -2.65 32.61 -8.54
C GLY A 256 -2.28 32.93 -9.99
N ASP A 257 -1.42 32.10 -10.62
CA ASP A 257 -0.84 32.33 -11.96
C ASP A 257 -0.74 31.02 -12.78
N VAL A 258 -1.87 30.43 -13.19
CA VAL A 258 -1.85 29.28 -14.12
C VAL A 258 -1.40 29.76 -15.49
N TYR A 259 -0.23 29.32 -15.95
CA TYR A 259 0.22 29.37 -17.34
C TYR A 259 0.89 28.03 -17.69
N LEU A 260 0.18 27.18 -18.43
CA LEU A 260 0.66 25.95 -19.03
C LEU A 260 0.86 26.23 -20.53
N PRO A 261 2.09 26.49 -21.00
CA PRO A 261 2.33 26.69 -22.42
C PRO A 261 2.01 25.39 -23.18
N PHE A 262 1.51 25.54 -24.40
CA PHE A 262 1.35 24.40 -25.30
C PHE A 262 2.73 23.76 -25.56
N TYR A 263 2.78 22.43 -25.50
CA TYR A 263 3.93 21.65 -25.92
C TYR A 263 3.44 20.46 -26.75
N GLU A 264 4.24 20.05 -27.73
CA GLU A 264 3.94 18.86 -28.51
C GLU A 264 4.40 17.61 -27.75
N THR A 265 3.56 16.58 -27.76
CA THR A 265 3.89 15.28 -27.18
C THR A 265 4.67 14.42 -28.16
N THR A 266 5.75 13.80 -27.69
CA THR A 266 6.58 12.90 -28.51
C THR A 266 5.98 11.49 -28.49
N ILE A 267 5.81 10.89 -29.67
CA ILE A 267 5.41 9.49 -29.83
C ILE A 267 6.66 8.71 -30.23
N GLU A 268 7.10 7.81 -29.34
CA GLU A 268 8.40 7.14 -29.49
C GLU A 268 8.32 5.82 -30.28
N LYS A 269 7.16 5.16 -30.25
CA LYS A 269 6.99 3.83 -30.85
C LYS A 269 6.69 3.92 -32.36
N PRO A 270 7.30 3.06 -33.21
CA PRO A 270 6.91 2.92 -34.61
C PRO A 270 5.50 2.35 -34.74
N SER A 271 4.83 2.70 -35.82
CA SER A 271 3.46 2.26 -36.12
C SER A 271 3.47 0.85 -36.68
N SER A 272 2.50 0.03 -36.28
CA SER A 272 2.27 -1.27 -36.91
C SER A 272 1.57 -1.11 -38.27
N PRO A 273 1.62 -2.11 -39.16
CA PRO A 273 0.84 -2.12 -40.40
C PRO A 273 -0.66 -1.92 -40.15
N LEU A 274 -1.20 -2.55 -39.10
CA LEU A 274 -2.59 -2.36 -38.69
C LEU A 274 -2.89 -0.91 -38.28
N ALA A 275 -2.02 -0.29 -37.47
CA ALA A 275 -2.20 1.09 -37.06
C ALA A 275 -2.20 2.06 -38.26
N LEU A 276 -1.31 1.84 -39.23
CA LEU A 276 -1.25 2.61 -40.47
C LEU A 276 -2.54 2.50 -41.27
N SER A 277 -2.98 1.27 -41.57
CA SER A 277 -4.20 1.03 -42.35
C SER A 277 -5.45 1.59 -41.64
N LEU A 278 -5.56 1.37 -40.34
CA LEU A 278 -6.69 1.87 -39.56
C LEU A 278 -6.68 3.40 -39.48
N ALA A 279 -5.53 4.05 -39.27
CA ALA A 279 -5.46 5.52 -39.24
C ALA A 279 -5.81 6.14 -40.60
N GLN A 280 -5.38 5.52 -41.71
CA GLN A 280 -5.77 5.94 -43.05
C GLN A 280 -7.28 5.82 -43.26
N HIS A 281 -7.87 4.70 -42.85
CA HIS A 281 -9.31 4.49 -42.94
C HIS A 281 -10.09 5.49 -42.11
N LEU A 282 -9.69 5.70 -40.84
CA LEU A 282 -10.29 6.69 -39.94
C LEU A 282 -10.30 8.08 -40.56
N ARG A 283 -9.18 8.52 -41.14
CA ARG A 283 -9.12 9.78 -41.90
C ARG A 283 -10.07 9.77 -43.10
N SER A 284 -10.14 8.67 -43.86
CA SER A 284 -10.98 8.57 -45.06
C SER A 284 -12.48 8.70 -44.76
N VAL A 285 -12.93 8.23 -43.59
CA VAL A 285 -14.31 8.35 -43.13
C VAL A 285 -14.57 9.64 -42.33
N GLY A 286 -13.56 10.52 -42.23
CA GLY A 286 -13.65 11.79 -41.52
C GLY A 286 -13.74 11.65 -39.99
N ALA A 287 -13.25 10.54 -39.42
CA ALA A 287 -13.18 10.35 -37.99
C ALA A 287 -12.21 11.36 -37.36
N LYS A 288 -12.65 12.02 -36.29
CA LYS A 288 -11.85 13.02 -35.57
C LYS A 288 -11.60 12.59 -34.14
N MET A 289 -10.38 12.83 -33.68
CA MET A 289 -10.01 12.67 -32.28
C MET A 289 -9.81 14.05 -31.66
N TYR A 290 -10.59 14.37 -30.65
CA TYR A 290 -10.49 15.61 -29.89
C TYR A 290 -9.73 15.34 -28.59
N GLY A 291 -8.76 16.19 -28.28
CA GLY A 291 -7.94 16.02 -27.08
C GLY A 291 -7.30 17.31 -26.62
N ALA A 292 -6.49 17.18 -25.59
CA ALA A 292 -5.68 18.26 -25.04
C ALA A 292 -4.21 17.85 -24.96
N PHE A 293 -3.29 18.80 -25.15
CA PHE A 293 -1.84 18.49 -25.15
C PHE A 293 -1.32 17.92 -23.81
N TRP A 294 -2.00 18.20 -22.70
CA TRP A 294 -1.66 17.70 -21.36
C TRP A 294 -2.42 16.43 -20.95
N CYS A 295 -3.24 15.86 -21.83
CA CYS A 295 -4.09 14.71 -21.53
C CYS A 295 -3.30 13.40 -21.70
N SER A 296 -3.10 12.65 -20.61
CA SER A 296 -2.39 11.36 -20.61
C SER A 296 -3.06 10.34 -21.51
N HIS A 297 -4.38 10.15 -21.39
CA HIS A 297 -5.16 9.24 -22.24
C HIS A 297 -5.11 9.61 -23.72
N CYS A 298 -4.95 10.90 -24.05
CA CYS A 298 -4.79 11.36 -25.42
C CYS A 298 -3.42 10.97 -25.98
N LEU A 299 -2.39 11.00 -25.12
CA LEU A 299 -1.06 10.50 -25.47
C LEU A 299 -1.05 8.98 -25.58
N GLU A 300 -1.69 8.25 -24.67
CA GLU A 300 -1.80 6.79 -24.70
C GLU A 300 -2.52 6.31 -25.97
N GLN A 301 -3.68 6.89 -26.31
CA GLN A 301 -4.36 6.66 -27.58
C GLN A 301 -3.44 6.88 -28.79
N LYS A 302 -2.67 7.98 -28.82
CA LYS A 302 -1.72 8.26 -29.91
C LYS A 302 -0.54 7.28 -29.91
N GLN A 303 -0.06 6.85 -28.76
CA GLN A 303 1.00 5.85 -28.63
C GLN A 303 0.58 4.48 -29.15
N MET A 304 -0.69 4.10 -28.99
CA MET A 304 -1.22 2.86 -29.57
C MET A 304 -1.05 2.85 -31.10
N PHE A 305 -1.27 4.01 -31.76
CA PHE A 305 -1.06 4.15 -33.19
C PHE A 305 0.41 4.17 -33.62
N GLY A 306 1.30 4.73 -32.80
CA GLY A 306 2.70 4.93 -33.16
C GLY A 306 2.92 6.18 -34.02
N TYR A 307 4.19 6.56 -34.24
CA TYR A 307 4.54 7.91 -34.68
C TYR A 307 4.10 8.25 -36.11
N GLU A 308 4.10 7.28 -37.04
CA GLU A 308 3.64 7.45 -38.43
C GLU A 308 2.12 7.56 -38.50
N ALA A 309 1.39 6.61 -37.90
CA ALA A 309 -0.06 6.52 -37.97
C ALA A 309 -0.74 7.62 -37.15
N ALA A 310 -0.17 8.04 -36.01
CA ALA A 310 -0.71 9.14 -35.23
C ALA A 310 -0.69 10.48 -36.00
N LYS A 311 0.29 10.70 -36.89
CA LYS A 311 0.30 11.84 -37.83
C LYS A 311 -0.79 11.73 -38.91
N MET A 312 -1.32 10.53 -39.12
CA MET A 312 -2.43 10.26 -40.03
C MET A 312 -3.80 10.47 -39.38
N LEU A 313 -3.89 10.65 -38.06
CA LEU A 313 -5.14 10.93 -37.40
C LEU A 313 -5.56 12.39 -37.62
N ASP A 314 -6.86 12.62 -37.81
CA ASP A 314 -7.43 13.97 -37.80
C ASP A 314 -7.67 14.39 -36.34
N TYR A 315 -6.56 14.72 -35.66
CA TYR A 315 -6.54 15.20 -34.29
C TYR A 315 -6.87 16.69 -34.19
N VAL A 316 -7.78 17.05 -33.29
CA VAL A 316 -8.13 18.43 -32.97
C VAL A 316 -7.65 18.75 -31.56
N GLU A 317 -6.66 19.65 -31.48
CA GLU A 317 -6.17 20.20 -30.22
C GLU A 317 -7.17 21.21 -29.68
N CYS A 318 -7.73 20.93 -28.50
CA CYS A 318 -8.75 21.78 -27.90
C CYS A 318 -8.20 23.01 -27.18
N PHE A 319 -6.88 23.07 -26.95
CA PHE A 319 -6.21 24.17 -26.28
C PHE A 319 -4.87 24.53 -26.93
N PRO A 320 -4.88 24.94 -28.20
CA PRO A 320 -3.66 25.14 -28.99
C PRO A 320 -2.80 26.33 -28.51
N LYS A 321 -3.34 27.16 -27.61
CA LYS A 321 -2.66 28.34 -27.06
C LYS A 321 -2.12 28.12 -25.64
N GLY A 322 -2.15 26.89 -25.14
CA GLY A 322 -1.87 26.61 -23.74
C GLY A 322 -3.08 26.87 -22.85
N VAL A 323 -2.90 26.62 -21.55
CA VAL A 323 -3.92 26.84 -20.50
C VAL A 323 -3.45 27.91 -19.55
N PHE A 324 -4.20 29.00 -19.49
CA PHE A 324 -4.02 30.06 -18.50
C PHE A 324 -5.35 30.54 -17.94
N LYS A 325 -5.31 31.41 -16.93
CA LYS A 325 -6.52 31.95 -16.29
C LYS A 325 -7.47 32.57 -17.33
N GLY A 326 -8.71 32.08 -17.38
CA GLY A 326 -9.73 32.53 -18.33
C GLY A 326 -9.65 31.89 -19.72
N THR A 327 -8.78 30.90 -19.91
CA THR A 327 -8.72 30.12 -21.16
C THR A 327 -10.06 29.48 -21.45
N LYS A 328 -10.51 29.62 -22.69
CA LYS A 328 -11.67 28.93 -23.22
C LYS A 328 -11.17 27.88 -24.20
N MET A 329 -11.84 26.73 -24.16
CA MET A 329 -11.63 25.68 -25.14
C MET A 329 -11.86 26.22 -26.56
N ASP A 330 -11.09 25.72 -27.53
CA ASP A 330 -11.21 26.14 -28.93
C ASP A 330 -12.64 25.95 -29.45
N LYS A 331 -13.05 26.81 -30.39
CA LYS A 331 -14.39 26.76 -30.99
C LYS A 331 -14.64 25.44 -31.71
N ALA A 332 -13.60 24.85 -32.31
CA ALA A 332 -13.70 23.56 -32.97
C ALA A 332 -14.10 22.42 -32.01
N CYS A 333 -13.79 22.56 -30.71
CA CYS A 333 -14.09 21.58 -29.68
C CYS A 333 -15.39 21.89 -28.91
N SER A 334 -15.62 23.15 -28.57
CA SER A 334 -16.81 23.55 -27.79
C SER A 334 -18.14 23.36 -28.53
N ALA A 335 -18.12 23.33 -29.87
CA ALA A 335 -19.29 23.04 -30.68
C ALA A 335 -19.71 21.55 -30.71
N VAL A 336 -18.85 20.64 -30.21
CA VAL A 336 -19.01 19.18 -30.37
C VAL A 336 -19.67 18.52 -29.15
N GLY A 337 -19.76 19.22 -28.01
CA GLY A 337 -20.33 18.66 -26.78
C GLY A 337 -19.38 17.69 -26.08
N ILE A 338 -18.09 18.00 -26.05
CA ILE A 338 -17.05 17.17 -25.41
C ILE A 338 -17.18 17.25 -23.89
N GLU A 339 -17.42 16.10 -23.25
CA GLU A 339 -17.48 15.97 -21.79
C GLU A 339 -16.12 15.64 -21.16
N GLY A 340 -15.21 15.03 -21.94
CA GLY A 340 -13.88 14.63 -21.50
C GLY A 340 -12.94 14.27 -22.66
N PHE A 341 -11.66 14.04 -22.36
CA PHE A 341 -10.66 13.71 -23.37
C PHE A 341 -10.06 12.31 -23.14
N PRO A 342 -9.66 11.60 -24.22
CA PRO A 342 -9.97 11.93 -25.61
C PRO A 342 -11.46 11.74 -25.90
N THR A 343 -11.95 12.38 -26.96
CA THR A 343 -13.29 12.13 -27.50
C THR A 343 -13.17 11.87 -29.00
N TRP A 344 -13.79 10.81 -29.46
CA TRP A 344 -13.87 10.46 -30.87
C TRP A 344 -15.20 10.91 -31.47
N VAL A 345 -15.14 11.49 -32.66
CA VAL A 345 -16.32 11.70 -33.51
C VAL A 345 -16.17 10.82 -34.73
N ILE A 346 -16.99 9.77 -34.81
CA ILE A 346 -16.96 8.78 -35.88
C ILE A 346 -18.38 8.60 -36.37
N ASN A 347 -18.63 8.74 -37.68
CA ASN A 347 -19.96 8.61 -38.27
C ASN A 347 -21.05 9.46 -37.57
N GLY A 348 -20.67 10.65 -37.08
CA GLY A 348 -21.56 11.57 -36.38
C GLY A 348 -21.84 11.22 -34.91
N GLN A 349 -21.30 10.13 -34.38
CA GLN A 349 -21.42 9.76 -32.97
C GLN A 349 -20.28 10.36 -32.15
N VAL A 350 -20.60 10.95 -30.99
CA VAL A 350 -19.63 11.47 -30.03
C VAL A 350 -19.35 10.39 -29.00
N LEU A 351 -18.10 9.93 -28.93
CA LEU A 351 -17.69 8.76 -28.16
C LEU A 351 -16.57 9.15 -27.20
N SER A 352 -16.86 9.12 -25.91
CA SER A 352 -15.89 9.52 -24.88
C SER A 352 -14.86 8.43 -24.60
N GLY A 353 -13.66 8.86 -24.21
CA GLY A 353 -12.58 8.02 -23.74
C GLY A 353 -11.75 7.38 -24.86
N GLU A 354 -10.76 6.62 -24.43
CA GLU A 354 -9.92 5.82 -25.32
C GLU A 354 -10.71 4.69 -25.98
N LYS A 355 -10.21 4.25 -27.13
CA LYS A 355 -10.77 3.22 -27.99
C LYS A 355 -9.64 2.33 -28.48
N ASP A 356 -9.78 1.03 -28.24
CA ASP A 356 -8.85 0.06 -28.82
C ASP A 356 -9.05 -0.05 -30.35
N PHE A 357 -8.13 -0.71 -31.04
CA PHE A 357 -8.20 -0.85 -32.50
C PHE A 357 -9.42 -1.64 -32.97
N THR A 358 -9.91 -2.59 -32.20
CA THR A 358 -11.09 -3.39 -32.55
C THR A 358 -12.35 -2.53 -32.46
N GLU A 359 -12.46 -1.72 -31.42
CA GLU A 359 -13.55 -0.77 -31.23
C GLU A 359 -13.53 0.29 -32.33
N LEU A 360 -12.38 0.92 -32.59
CA LEU A 360 -12.23 1.89 -33.68
C LEU A 360 -12.56 1.30 -35.04
N ALA A 361 -12.11 0.06 -35.31
CA ALA A 361 -12.42 -0.62 -36.56
C ALA A 361 -13.93 -0.84 -36.72
N LYS A 362 -14.58 -1.38 -35.67
CA LYS A 362 -16.03 -1.59 -35.66
C LYS A 362 -16.82 -0.29 -35.83
N LEU A 363 -16.42 0.77 -35.14
CA LEU A 363 -17.11 2.07 -35.17
C LEU A 363 -16.95 2.78 -36.53
N SER A 364 -15.81 2.59 -37.19
CA SER A 364 -15.49 3.19 -38.49
C SER A 364 -15.87 2.31 -39.69
N GLY A 365 -16.27 1.05 -39.47
CA GLY A 365 -16.53 0.10 -40.54
C GLY A 365 -15.28 -0.43 -41.23
N PHE A 366 -14.13 -0.41 -40.55
CA PHE A 366 -12.87 -0.98 -41.04
C PHE A 366 -12.88 -2.51 -40.90
N SER A 367 -12.45 -3.22 -41.94
CA SER A 367 -12.24 -4.66 -41.91
C SER A 367 -10.85 -4.99 -41.34
N LEU A 368 -10.80 -5.73 -40.24
CA LEU A 368 -9.53 -6.17 -39.63
C LEU A 368 -8.89 -7.35 -40.38
N GLU A 369 -9.65 -8.02 -41.24
CA GLU A 369 -9.27 -9.27 -41.93
C GLU A 369 -8.27 -9.04 -43.07
N ASP A 370 -8.12 -7.80 -43.52
CA ASP A 370 -7.29 -7.44 -44.68
C ASP A 370 -5.84 -7.05 -44.33
N VAL A 371 -5.41 -7.18 -43.07
CA VAL A 371 -4.10 -6.68 -42.58
C VAL A 371 -3.19 -7.75 -41.98
N GLU A 372 -3.54 -9.05 -42.06
CA GLU A 372 -2.56 -10.11 -41.77
C GLU A 372 -1.53 -10.22 -42.91
N PRO A 373 -0.23 -10.30 -42.60
CA PRO A 373 0.78 -10.57 -43.60
C PRO A 373 0.67 -12.03 -44.06
N SER A 374 0.46 -12.24 -45.35
CA SER A 374 0.81 -13.47 -46.06
C SER A 374 2.31 -13.75 -46.00
#